data_AF-A0AAV4HGN8-F1
#
_entry.id   AF-A0AAV4HGN8-F1
#
_cell.length_a   1.000
_cell.length_b   1.000
_cell.length_c   1.000
_cell.angle_alpha   90.00
_cell.angle_beta   90.00
_cell.angle_gamma   90.00
#
_symmetry.space_group_name_H-M   'P 1'
#
loop_
_entity.id
_entity.type
_entity.pdbx_description
1 polymer ?
#
loop_
_entity_poly.entity_id
_entity_poly.type
_entity_poly.pdbx_seq_one_letter_code
_entity_poly.pdbx_strand_id
1 'polypeptide(L)'
;MFNIVDIQSAEYIHWAEALLTGEEEEWKKWARQALKPLGAEAAFLCTNEKVRGLVEIKISFWRKVITTWVELNDNNDHQDFYNQPLFNNKHLAYNGNSLYIKKCIDKNIIYVKDVLQGSNFISLE
;
A
#
# COMPACT_ATOMS: atom_id res chain seq x y z
N MET A 1 0.67 -11.59 -30.32
CA MET A 1 -0.44 -10.61 -30.37
C MET A 1 -0.38 -9.86 -29.05
N PHE A 2 -0.18 -8.55 -29.05
CA PHE A 2 -0.16 -7.79 -27.79
C PHE A 2 -1.58 -7.70 -27.24
N ASN A 3 -1.77 -8.17 -26.01
CA ASN A 3 -3.03 -8.07 -25.29
C ASN A 3 -3.14 -6.66 -24.71
N ILE A 4 -4.26 -5.98 -24.98
CA ILE A 4 -4.49 -4.60 -24.52
C ILE A 4 -4.53 -4.50 -22.99
N VAL A 5 -4.94 -5.57 -22.31
CA VAL A 5 -4.96 -5.64 -20.85
C VAL A 5 -3.54 -5.60 -20.29
N ASP A 6 -2.62 -6.34 -20.90
CA ASP A 6 -1.22 -6.40 -20.46
C ASP A 6 -0.53 -5.03 -20.62
N ILE A 7 -0.86 -4.30 -21.70
CA ILE A 7 -0.37 -2.93 -21.92
C ILE A 7 -0.88 -1.98 -20.83
N GLN A 8 -2.16 -2.06 -20.48
CA GLN A 8 -2.74 -1.22 -19.44
C GLN A 8 -2.13 -1.51 -18.07
N SER A 9 -1.90 -2.78 -17.76
CA SER A 9 -1.23 -3.17 -16.52
C SER A 9 0.21 -2.66 -16.47
N ALA A 10 0.95 -2.76 -17.57
CA ALA A 10 2.31 -2.21 -17.66
C ALA A 10 2.34 -0.70 -17.45
N GLU A 11 1.39 0.04 -18.01
CA GLU A 11 1.27 1.48 -17.79
C GLU A 11 1.00 1.81 -16.31
N TYR A 12 0.08 1.08 -15.66
CA TYR A 12 -0.18 1.28 -14.24
C TYR A 12 1.04 1.00 -13.36
N ILE A 13 1.82 -0.02 -13.68
CA ILE A 13 3.09 -0.31 -13.00
C ILE A 13 4.09 0.82 -13.23
N HIS A 14 4.22 1.33 -14.46
CA HIS A 14 5.11 2.45 -14.75
C HIS A 14 4.77 3.68 -13.90
N TRP A 15 3.49 4.02 -13.74
CA TRP A 15 3.07 5.11 -12.86
C TRP A 15 3.38 4.88 -11.39
N ALA A 16 3.27 3.64 -10.92
CA ALA A 16 3.67 3.28 -9.55
C ALA A 16 5.18 3.47 -9.36
N GLU A 17 6.00 2.94 -10.28
CA GLU A 17 7.46 3.08 -10.24
C GLU A 17 7.89 4.54 -10.31
N ALA A 18 7.30 5.32 -11.22
CA ALA A 18 7.57 6.74 -11.37
C ALA A 18 7.22 7.53 -10.10
N LEU A 19 6.17 7.14 -9.38
CA LEU A 19 5.82 7.77 -8.11
C LEU A 19 6.81 7.42 -7.00
N LEU A 20 7.28 6.16 -6.96
CA LEU A 20 8.18 5.65 -5.92
C LEU A 20 9.66 6.00 -6.13
N THR A 21 10.04 6.41 -7.34
CA THR A 21 11.44 6.65 -7.73
C THR A 21 11.63 8.02 -8.35
N GLY A 22 12.87 8.50 -8.45
CA GLY A 22 13.20 9.75 -9.14
C GLY A 22 12.94 11.02 -8.31
N GLU A 23 13.01 12.17 -8.98
CA GLU A 23 12.93 13.49 -8.34
C GLU A 23 11.50 13.87 -7.92
N GLU A 24 11.40 14.83 -7.01
CA GLU A 24 10.13 15.31 -6.46
C GLU A 24 9.43 16.24 -7.45
N GLU A 25 8.47 15.71 -8.19
CA GLU A 25 7.65 16.47 -9.15
C GLU A 25 6.29 16.85 -8.57
N GLU A 26 5.68 17.93 -9.07
CA GLU A 26 4.39 18.41 -8.55
C GLU A 26 3.26 17.38 -8.65
N TRP A 27 3.20 16.60 -9.73
CA TRP A 27 2.18 15.57 -9.89
C TRP A 27 2.27 14.49 -8.81
N LYS A 28 3.46 14.21 -8.27
CA LYS A 28 3.65 13.24 -7.18
C LYS A 28 2.99 13.71 -5.89
N LYS A 29 2.99 15.02 -5.62
CA LYS A 29 2.27 15.58 -4.46
C LYS A 29 0.77 15.32 -4.56
N TRP A 30 0.19 15.52 -5.74
CA TRP A 30 -1.23 15.21 -6.00
C TRP A 30 -1.52 13.71 -5.89
N ALA A 31 -0.63 12.87 -6.41
CA ALA A 31 -0.74 11.42 -6.30
C ALA A 31 -0.72 10.97 -4.83
N ARG A 32 0.25 11.42 -4.03
CA ARG A 32 0.32 11.14 -2.60
C ARG A 32 -0.89 11.62 -1.85
N GLN A 33 -1.42 12.80 -2.19
CA GLN A 33 -2.65 13.31 -1.58
C GLN A 33 -3.85 12.40 -1.89
N ALA A 34 -3.96 11.90 -3.13
CA ALA A 34 -5.01 10.95 -3.51
C ALA A 34 -4.87 9.60 -2.79
N LEU A 35 -3.63 9.17 -2.54
CA LEU A 35 -3.29 7.91 -1.88
C LEU A 35 -3.21 7.99 -0.35
N LYS A 36 -3.27 9.20 0.23
CA LYS A 36 -3.20 9.43 1.68
C LYS A 36 -4.14 8.53 2.50
N PRO A 37 -5.38 8.19 2.04
CA PRO A 37 -6.24 7.26 2.78
C PRO A 37 -5.63 5.86 2.98
N LEU A 38 -4.63 5.46 2.20
CA LEU A 38 -3.87 4.22 2.35
C LEU A 38 -2.42 4.44 2.83
N GLY A 39 -2.12 5.61 3.41
CA GLY A 39 -0.76 5.93 3.85
C GLY A 39 0.16 6.37 2.73
N ALA A 40 -0.40 6.97 1.68
CA ALA A 40 0.33 7.48 0.51
C ALA A 40 1.18 6.37 -0.15
N GLU A 41 2.50 6.51 -0.20
CA GLU A 41 3.39 5.51 -0.83
C GLU A 41 3.39 4.17 -0.11
N ALA A 42 3.05 4.13 1.18
CA ALA A 42 2.93 2.87 1.91
C ALA A 42 1.82 1.96 1.36
N ALA A 43 0.89 2.50 0.57
CA ALA A 43 -0.10 1.72 -0.16
C ALA A 43 0.55 0.70 -1.13
N PHE A 44 1.77 0.98 -1.62
CA PHE A 44 2.52 0.09 -2.50
C PHE A 44 3.29 -1.02 -1.77
N LEU A 45 3.27 -1.01 -0.44
CA LEU A 45 3.86 -2.06 0.40
C LEU A 45 2.85 -3.14 0.78
N CYS A 46 1.56 -2.96 0.45
CA CYS A 46 0.51 -3.94 0.74
C CYS A 46 0.87 -5.30 0.14
N THR A 47 0.74 -6.36 0.95
CA THR A 47 1.01 -7.75 0.53
C THR A 47 -0.25 -8.59 0.41
N ASN A 48 -1.43 -8.02 0.67
CA ASN A 48 -2.70 -8.72 0.50
C ASN A 48 -3.45 -8.21 -0.74
N GLU A 49 -3.77 -9.12 -1.67
CA GLU A 49 -4.58 -8.85 -2.88
C GLU A 49 -5.93 -8.17 -2.58
N LYS A 50 -6.52 -8.42 -1.40
CA LYS A 50 -7.78 -7.81 -0.94
C LYS A 50 -7.50 -6.53 -0.16
N VAL A 51 -6.92 -5.55 -0.85
CA VAL A 51 -6.58 -4.25 -0.28
C VAL A 51 -7.85 -3.54 0.24
N ARG A 52 -7.94 -3.41 1.56
CA ARG A 52 -8.98 -2.64 2.24
C ARG A 52 -8.64 -1.16 2.24
N GLY A 53 -9.69 -0.33 2.20
CA GLY A 53 -9.57 1.13 2.15
C GLY A 53 -9.42 1.70 0.73
N LEU A 54 -9.36 0.87 -0.32
CA LEU A 54 -9.32 1.33 -1.72
C LEU A 54 -10.48 2.27 -2.06
N VAL A 55 -11.67 2.04 -1.48
CA VAL A 55 -12.86 2.88 -1.67
C VAL A 55 -12.65 4.33 -1.21
N GLU A 56 -11.72 4.57 -0.29
CA GLU A 56 -11.41 5.91 0.21
C GLU A 56 -10.56 6.73 -0.77
N ILE A 57 -9.85 6.08 -1.69
CA ILE A 57 -9.14 6.75 -2.78
C ILE A 57 -10.18 7.22 -3.80
N LYS A 58 -10.40 8.54 -3.86
CA LYS A 58 -11.45 9.13 -4.70
C LYS A 58 -11.18 8.97 -6.20
N ILE A 59 -9.91 9.00 -6.60
CA ILE A 59 -9.50 8.95 -7.99
C ILE A 59 -9.41 7.48 -8.44
N SER A 60 -10.26 7.09 -9.39
CA SER A 60 -10.33 5.71 -9.89
C SER A 60 -9.03 5.22 -10.54
N PHE A 61 -8.29 6.12 -11.18
CA PHE A 61 -6.97 5.82 -11.74
C PHE A 61 -6.02 5.26 -10.68
N TRP A 62 -5.87 5.96 -9.55
CA TRP A 62 -4.99 5.51 -8.47
C TRP A 62 -5.46 4.23 -7.78
N ARG A 63 -6.79 3.97 -7.75
CA ARG A 63 -7.29 2.66 -7.32
C ARG A 63 -6.79 1.53 -8.22
N LYS A 64 -6.86 1.71 -9.53
CA LYS A 64 -6.37 0.71 -10.50
C LYS A 64 -4.86 0.52 -10.38
N VAL A 65 -4.11 1.60 -10.24
CA VAL A 65 -2.65 1.54 -10.06
C VAL A 65 -2.28 0.70 -8.84
N ILE A 66 -2.90 0.94 -7.68
CA ILE A 66 -2.64 0.15 -6.47
C ILE A 66 -3.07 -1.30 -6.63
N THR A 67 -4.27 -1.56 -7.16
CA THR A 67 -4.75 -2.92 -7.37
C THR A 67 -3.81 -3.71 -8.28
N THR A 68 -3.47 -3.16 -9.45
CA THR A 68 -2.53 -3.81 -10.39
C THR A 68 -1.16 -4.00 -9.78
N TRP A 69 -0.65 -3.02 -9.02
CA TRP A 69 0.63 -3.16 -8.33
C TRP A 69 0.63 -4.32 -7.35
N VAL A 70 -0.38 -4.39 -6.47
CA VAL A 70 -0.45 -5.43 -5.44
C VAL A 70 -0.65 -6.82 -6.06
N GLU A 71 -1.50 -6.93 -7.09
CA GLU A 71 -1.72 -8.20 -7.83
C GLU A 71 -0.42 -8.73 -8.46
N LEU A 72 0.43 -7.84 -8.98
CA LEU A 72 1.69 -8.22 -9.63
C LEU A 72 2.86 -8.38 -8.65
N ASN A 73 2.82 -7.72 -7.48
CA ASN A 73 3.86 -7.76 -6.45
C ASN A 73 3.53 -8.66 -5.23
N ASP A 74 2.62 -9.63 -5.36
CA ASP A 74 2.30 -10.60 -4.29
C ASP A 74 3.53 -11.39 -3.76
N ASN A 75 4.65 -11.33 -4.47
CA ASN A 75 5.94 -11.92 -4.09
C ASN A 75 6.79 -11.09 -3.10
N ASN A 76 6.31 -9.95 -2.60
CA ASN A 76 7.05 -9.12 -1.63
C ASN A 76 7.20 -9.73 -0.21
N ASP A 77 6.95 -11.03 -0.05
CA ASP A 77 7.16 -11.79 1.18
C ASP A 77 8.60 -11.85 1.68
N HIS A 78 9.55 -11.36 0.89
CA HIS A 78 10.97 -11.31 1.25
C HIS A 78 11.35 -10.16 2.19
N GLN A 79 10.40 -9.28 2.56
CA GLN A 79 10.66 -8.24 3.56
C GLN A 79 10.64 -8.81 4.98
N ASP A 80 11.63 -8.40 5.79
CA ASP A 80 11.65 -8.63 7.24
C ASP A 80 10.31 -8.21 7.87
N PHE A 81 9.74 -9.05 8.72
CA PHE A 81 8.41 -8.90 9.30
C PHE A 81 8.18 -7.51 9.90
N TYR A 82 9.21 -6.96 10.56
CA TYR A 82 9.13 -5.64 11.19
C TYR A 82 8.97 -4.48 10.21
N ASN A 83 9.43 -4.64 8.97
CA ASN A 83 9.32 -3.66 7.89
C ASN A 83 8.09 -3.88 7.01
N GLN A 84 7.31 -4.92 7.25
CA GLN A 84 6.04 -5.09 6.56
C GLN A 84 5.01 -4.08 7.06
N PRO A 85 4.05 -3.68 6.22
CA PRO A 85 2.99 -2.78 6.66
C PRO A 85 2.12 -3.46 7.72
N LEU A 86 1.62 -2.66 8.66
CA LEU A 86 0.67 -3.08 9.68
C LEU A 86 -0.72 -3.35 9.07
N PHE A 87 -1.04 -2.68 7.96
CA PHE A 87 -2.30 -2.78 7.24
C PHE A 87 -2.14 -3.52 5.92
N ASN A 88 -3.22 -4.11 5.41
CA ASN A 88 -3.24 -4.83 4.12
C ASN A 88 -2.07 -5.80 3.95
N ASN A 89 -1.68 -6.43 5.07
CA ASN A 89 -0.64 -7.41 5.15
C ASN A 89 -1.30 -8.80 5.26
N LYS A 90 -0.82 -9.77 4.49
CA LYS A 90 -1.36 -11.14 4.51
C LYS A 90 -1.02 -11.92 5.78
N HIS A 91 0.06 -11.58 6.46
CA HIS A 91 0.46 -12.17 7.75
C HIS A 91 -0.23 -11.52 8.95
N LEU A 92 -0.77 -10.30 8.78
CA LEU A 92 -1.52 -9.58 9.81
C LEU A 92 -2.99 -9.46 9.42
N ALA A 93 -3.71 -10.55 9.70
CA ALA A 93 -5.14 -10.67 9.42
C ALA A 93 -5.92 -11.05 10.67
N TYR A 94 -7.13 -10.50 10.81
CA TYR A 94 -8.10 -10.89 11.83
C TYR A 94 -9.22 -11.69 11.18
N ASN A 95 -9.46 -12.92 11.64
CA ASN A 95 -10.44 -13.85 11.04
C ASN A 95 -10.26 -13.98 9.51
N GLY A 96 -9.02 -14.14 9.05
CA GLY A 96 -8.68 -14.29 7.62
C GLY A 96 -8.85 -13.01 6.79
N ASN A 97 -9.15 -11.87 7.41
CA ASN A 97 -9.29 -10.59 6.74
C ASN A 97 -8.13 -9.65 7.09
N SER A 98 -7.54 -9.00 6.08
CA SER A 98 -6.52 -7.99 6.35
C SER A 98 -7.04 -6.88 7.27
N LEU A 99 -6.13 -6.40 8.11
CA LEU A 99 -6.37 -5.26 8.97
C LEU A 99 -6.26 -3.96 8.17
N TYR A 100 -7.17 -3.03 8.44
CA TYR A 100 -7.11 -1.66 7.96
C TYR A 100 -7.64 -0.76 9.07
N ILE A 101 -6.73 -0.09 9.77
CA ILE A 101 -7.05 0.80 10.88
C ILE A 101 -6.69 2.20 10.43
N LYS A 102 -7.67 2.92 9.87
CA LYS A 102 -7.48 4.29 9.36
C LYS A 102 -6.82 5.22 10.38
N LYS A 103 -7.16 5.10 11.66
CA LYS A 103 -6.55 5.88 12.75
C LYS A 103 -5.03 5.69 12.83
N CYS A 104 -4.49 4.51 12.52
CA CYS A 104 -3.05 4.27 12.48
C CYS A 104 -2.42 4.99 11.29
N ILE A 105 -3.03 4.89 10.11
CA ILE A 105 -2.60 5.57 8.89
C ILE A 105 -2.59 7.10 9.08
N ASP A 106 -3.65 7.66 9.64
CA ASP A 106 -3.77 9.09 9.91
C ASP A 106 -2.71 9.59 10.92
N LYS A 107 -2.22 8.69 11.79
CA LYS A 107 -1.14 8.93 12.75
C LYS A 107 0.26 8.58 12.21
N ASN A 108 0.39 8.22 10.93
CA ASN A 108 1.64 7.76 10.32
C ASN A 108 2.25 6.52 11.01
N ILE A 109 1.40 5.66 11.59
CA ILE A 109 1.77 4.33 12.10
C ILE A 109 1.51 3.35 10.96
N ILE A 110 2.57 2.99 10.25
CA ILE A 110 2.49 2.32 8.95
C ILE A 110 3.01 0.89 9.04
N TYR A 111 4.07 0.67 9.79
CA TYR A 111 4.82 -0.59 9.84
C TYR A 111 4.58 -1.35 11.15
N VAL A 112 4.89 -2.64 11.15
CA VAL A 112 4.87 -3.46 12.38
C VAL A 112 5.80 -2.88 13.44
N LYS A 113 7.00 -2.44 13.07
CA LYS A 113 7.94 -1.81 14.00
C LYS A 113 7.39 -0.55 14.68
N ASP A 114 6.45 0.16 14.07
CA ASP A 114 5.91 1.41 14.62
C ASP A 114 5.00 1.15 15.83
N VAL A 115 4.52 -0.09 15.98
CA VAL A 115 3.70 -0.52 17.13
C VAL A 115 4.48 -1.37 18.13
N LEU A 116 5.80 -1.37 18.06
CA LEU A 116 6.68 -2.11 18.97
C LEU A 116 7.55 -1.17 19.79
N GLN A 117 7.69 -1.48 21.08
CA GLN A 117 8.70 -0.91 21.96
C GLN A 117 9.57 -2.05 22.50
N GLY A 118 10.78 -2.19 21.95
CA GLY A 118 11.60 -3.39 22.16
C GLY A 118 10.95 -4.60 21.49
N SER A 119 10.65 -5.65 22.27
CA SER A 119 9.95 -6.86 21.80
C SER A 119 8.46 -6.88 22.15
N ASN A 120 7.92 -5.80 22.72
CA ASN A 120 6.54 -5.71 23.19
C ASN A 120 5.72 -4.81 22.28
N PHE A 121 4.45 -5.18 22.03
CA PHE A 121 3.49 -4.30 21.38
C PHE A 121 3.13 -3.13 22.29
N ILE A 122 3.11 -1.92 21.74
CA ILE A 122 2.61 -0.74 22.46
C ILE A 122 1.09 -0.87 22.60
N SER A 123 0.59 -0.64 23.82
CA SER A 123 -0.85 -0.56 24.05
C SER A 123 -1.39 0.69 23.35
N LEU A 124 -2.38 0.51 22.46
CA LEU A 124 -3.11 1.60 21.83
C LEU A 124 -4.31 1.97 22.72
N GLU A 125 -4.05 2.54 23.90
CA GLU A 125 -5.10 3.15 24.74
C GLU A 125 -5.66 4.45 24.12
#